data_AF-A0A6I2RCQ2-F1
#
_entry.id   AF-A0A6I2RCQ2-F1
#
_cell.length_a   1.000
_cell.length_b   1.000
_cell.length_c   1.000
_cell.angle_alpha   90.00
_cell.angle_beta   90.00
_cell.angle_gamma   90.00
#
_symmetry.space_group_name_H-M   'P 1'
#
loop_
_entity.id
_entity.type
_entity.pdbx_description
1 polymer ?
#
loop_
_entity_poly.entity_id
_entity_poly.type
_entity_poly.pdbx_seq_one_letter_code
_entity_poly.pdbx_strand_id
1 'polypeptide(L)'
;MIDRRFEVIEKDENQELSKILACAEQHLTCVEFGRKLLYMASQGRADQSFLLARAEVYYGLQSQYYSVIAGEHIRKRTQQRTWIQPGMVVEVAVGWLNSLLGPEIVEHQAEWDSTDKCMVPKSGDWCATAIVDEKHGFTLVLEAGETYVHIVTLVDKTHSFQAKPGTRVFVMDRYGAFAEDPSRSRPFRRIKKEP
;
A
#
# COMPACT_ATOMS: atom_id res chain seq x y z
N MET A 1 19.17 -16.61 13.35
CA MET A 1 19.86 -16.46 12.05
C MET A 1 19.00 -15.53 11.21
N ILE A 2 19.50 -14.34 10.85
CA ILE A 2 18.75 -13.42 10.00
C ILE A 2 18.70 -14.05 8.61
N ASP A 3 17.50 -14.18 8.04
CA ASP A 3 17.33 -14.67 6.69
C ASP A 3 17.78 -13.58 5.72
N ARG A 4 18.79 -13.88 4.90
CA ARG A 4 19.40 -12.92 3.95
C ARG A 4 18.37 -12.27 3.02
N ARG A 5 17.20 -12.88 2.83
CA ARG A 5 16.10 -12.31 2.01
C ARG A 5 15.49 -11.05 2.65
N PHE A 6 15.54 -10.93 3.98
CA PHE A 6 15.05 -9.76 4.73
C PHE A 6 16.14 -8.71 4.97
N GLU A 7 17.43 -9.09 4.93
CA GLU A 7 18.55 -8.13 4.95
C GLU A 7 18.50 -7.15 3.77
N VAL A 8 17.85 -7.54 2.67
CA VAL A 8 17.63 -6.67 1.50
C VAL A 8 16.59 -5.59 1.80
N ILE A 9 15.58 -5.86 2.64
CA ILE A 9 14.59 -4.84 3.07
C ILE A 9 15.29 -3.71 3.83
N GLU A 10 16.27 -4.05 4.67
CA GLU A 10 17.02 -3.07 5.46
C GLU A 10 17.83 -2.11 4.58
N LYS A 11 18.22 -2.54 3.37
CA LYS A 11 19.08 -1.82 2.43
C LYS A 11 18.36 -1.38 1.15
N ASP A 12 17.04 -1.54 1.08
CA ASP A 12 16.28 -1.23 -0.14
C ASP A 12 16.09 0.29 -0.29
N GLU A 13 17.13 0.94 -0.80
CA GLU A 13 17.06 2.31 -1.32
C GLU A 13 16.39 2.37 -2.71
N ASN A 14 16.18 1.21 -3.35
CA ASN A 14 15.90 1.04 -4.78
C ASN A 14 14.41 0.84 -5.13
N GLN A 15 13.51 0.97 -4.18
CA GLN A 15 12.06 0.84 -4.42
C GLN A 15 11.64 -0.57 -4.86
N GLU A 16 12.37 -1.61 -4.47
CA GLU A 16 12.01 -3.01 -4.78
C GLU A 16 11.15 -3.68 -3.68
N LEU A 17 10.67 -2.91 -2.70
CA LEU A 17 9.95 -3.44 -1.55
C LEU A 17 8.75 -4.33 -1.92
N SER A 18 8.00 -4.01 -2.98
CA SER A 18 6.89 -4.87 -3.48
C SER A 18 7.39 -6.28 -3.82
N LYS A 19 8.46 -6.39 -4.62
CA LYS A 19 9.08 -7.66 -4.99
C LYS A 19 9.59 -8.41 -3.77
N ILE A 20 10.28 -7.71 -2.86
CA ILE A 20 10.89 -8.35 -1.69
C ILE A 20 9.80 -8.93 -0.77
N LEU A 21 8.73 -8.17 -0.51
CA LEU A 21 7.59 -8.62 0.31
C LEU A 21 6.87 -9.80 -0.34
N ALA A 22 6.53 -9.70 -1.63
CA ALA A 22 5.85 -10.76 -2.36
C ALA A 22 6.67 -12.06 -2.43
N CYS A 23 7.96 -11.96 -2.79
CA CYS A 23 8.85 -13.12 -2.80
C CYS A 23 9.04 -13.70 -1.39
N ALA A 24 9.13 -12.87 -0.35
CA ALA A 24 9.26 -13.36 1.02
C ALA A 24 8.01 -14.12 1.49
N GLU A 25 6.81 -13.62 1.19
CA GLU A 25 5.54 -14.28 1.52
C GLU A 25 5.35 -15.59 0.73
N GLN A 26 5.76 -15.65 -0.55
CA GLN A 26 5.69 -16.88 -1.35
C GLN A 26 6.62 -18.01 -0.85
N HIS A 27 7.68 -17.69 -0.12
CA HIS A 27 8.70 -18.67 0.30
C HIS A 27 8.74 -18.92 1.81
N LEU A 28 7.97 -18.18 2.61
CA LEU A 28 7.89 -18.34 4.06
C LEU A 28 6.45 -18.66 4.45
N THR A 29 6.27 -19.32 5.58
CA THR A 29 4.92 -19.39 6.16
C THR A 29 4.47 -17.99 6.61
N CYS A 30 3.16 -17.74 6.60
CA CYS A 30 2.55 -16.49 7.11
C CYS A 30 3.06 -16.11 8.51
N VAL A 31 3.25 -17.11 9.38
CA VAL A 31 3.75 -16.93 10.75
C VAL A 31 5.20 -16.47 10.76
N GLU A 32 6.06 -17.07 9.92
CA GLU A 32 7.47 -16.70 9.81
C GLU A 32 7.64 -15.31 9.21
N PHE A 33 6.86 -14.99 8.17
CA PHE A 33 6.85 -13.69 7.53
C PHE A 33 6.44 -12.59 8.53
N GLY A 34 5.31 -12.75 9.22
CA GLY A 34 4.84 -11.80 10.21
C GLY A 34 5.80 -11.62 11.39
N ARG A 35 6.38 -12.71 11.92
CA ARG A 35 7.38 -12.64 13.00
C ARG A 35 8.63 -11.88 12.58
N LYS A 36 9.10 -12.04 11.34
CA LYS A 36 10.28 -11.32 10.82
C LYS A 36 10.01 -9.83 10.67
N LEU A 37 8.85 -9.44 10.15
CA LEU A 37 8.46 -8.01 10.06
C LEU A 37 8.43 -7.34 11.44
N LEU A 38 7.78 -7.98 12.42
CA LEU A 38 7.71 -7.47 13.79
C LEU A 38 9.09 -7.42 14.45
N TYR A 39 9.93 -8.43 14.21
CA TYR A 39 11.31 -8.44 14.70
C TYR A 39 12.10 -7.24 14.17
N MET A 40 12.09 -6.99 12.86
CA MET A 40 12.76 -5.84 12.25
C MET A 40 12.25 -4.50 12.83
N ALA A 41 10.95 -4.39 13.08
CA ALA A 41 10.38 -3.21 13.73
C ALA A 41 10.87 -3.01 15.16
N SER A 42 10.86 -4.06 15.98
CA SER A 42 11.32 -4.02 17.37
C SER A 42 12.81 -3.69 17.55
N GLN A 43 13.64 -3.89 16.53
CA GLN A 43 15.07 -3.54 16.57
C GLN A 43 15.33 -2.04 16.32
N GLY A 44 14.28 -1.20 16.22
CA GLY A 44 14.41 0.22 15.87
C GLY A 44 14.86 0.48 14.43
N ARG A 45 14.87 -0.58 13.60
CA ARG A 45 15.30 -0.52 12.19
C ARG A 45 14.15 -0.16 11.24
N ALA A 46 12.90 -0.44 11.63
CA ALA A 46 11.73 0.06 10.89
C ALA A 46 11.75 1.58 10.79
N ASP A 47 12.01 2.29 11.88
CA ASP A 47 12.04 3.77 11.88
C ASP A 47 13.15 4.36 10.98
N GLN A 48 14.09 3.55 10.48
CA GLN A 48 15.13 3.97 9.52
C GLN A 48 14.83 3.57 8.08
N SER A 49 14.22 2.39 7.83
CA SER A 49 14.05 1.83 6.48
C SER A 49 12.60 1.67 6.00
N PHE A 50 11.63 1.43 6.89
CA PHE A 50 10.21 1.27 6.52
C PHE A 50 9.25 1.46 7.72
N LEU A 51 8.13 2.12 7.50
CA LEU A 51 7.05 2.24 8.50
C LEU A 51 6.23 0.95 8.55
N LEU A 52 5.81 0.54 9.75
CA LEU A 52 4.99 -0.64 9.99
C LEU A 52 3.84 -0.32 10.95
N ALA A 53 2.62 -0.71 10.58
CA ALA A 53 1.48 -0.77 11.47
C ALA A 53 0.69 -2.06 11.28
N ARG A 54 -0.37 -2.24 12.07
CA ARG A 54 -1.25 -3.40 12.01
C ARG A 54 -2.68 -2.94 11.80
N ALA A 55 -3.33 -3.49 10.78
CA ALA A 55 -4.76 -3.31 10.52
C ALA A 55 -5.51 -4.62 10.84
N GLU A 56 -6.76 -4.50 11.29
CA GLU A 56 -7.69 -5.60 11.47
C GLU A 56 -8.81 -5.45 10.44
N VAL A 57 -8.85 -6.37 9.48
CA VAL A 57 -9.86 -6.37 8.42
C VAL A 57 -10.96 -7.34 8.79
N TYR A 58 -12.21 -6.88 8.74
CA TYR A 58 -13.40 -7.65 9.09
C TYR A 58 -14.14 -8.16 7.84
N TYR A 59 -14.41 -9.46 7.81
CA TYR A 59 -15.21 -10.16 6.80
C TYR A 59 -16.48 -10.71 7.47
N GLY A 60 -17.50 -9.86 7.58
CA GLY A 60 -18.69 -10.19 8.37
C GLY A 60 -18.33 -10.43 9.83
N LEU A 61 -18.40 -11.69 10.28
CA LEU A 61 -18.11 -12.09 11.67
C LEU A 61 -16.65 -12.51 11.90
N GLN A 62 -15.86 -12.66 10.85
CA GLN A 62 -14.45 -13.04 10.94
C GLN A 62 -13.57 -11.80 10.81
N SER A 63 -12.37 -11.84 11.40
CA SER A 63 -11.36 -10.82 11.19
C SER A 63 -9.98 -11.43 10.97
N GLN A 64 -9.15 -10.73 10.21
CA GLN A 64 -7.76 -11.08 9.98
C GLN A 64 -6.88 -9.84 10.13
N TYR A 65 -5.69 -10.05 10.68
CA TYR A 65 -4.71 -8.98 10.84
C TYR A 65 -3.76 -8.91 9.65
N TYR A 66 -3.53 -7.69 9.18
CA TYR A 66 -2.59 -7.39 8.10
C TYR A 66 -1.50 -6.44 8.59
N SER A 67 -0.27 -6.70 8.15
CA SER A 67 0.86 -5.79 8.35
C SER A 67 0.80 -4.69 7.29
N VAL A 68 0.66 -3.43 7.70
CA VAL A 68 0.65 -2.29 6.78
C VAL A 68 2.06 -1.71 6.72
N ILE A 69 2.66 -1.69 5.53
CA ILE A 69 4.08 -1.44 5.33
C ILE A 69 4.25 -0.27 4.36
N ALA A 70 5.12 0.68 4.69
CA ALA A 70 5.51 1.76 3.77
C ALA A 70 7.03 1.95 3.78
N GLY A 71 7.68 1.80 2.62
CA GLY A 71 9.12 1.97 2.51
C GLY A 71 9.59 3.42 2.63
N GLU A 72 10.91 3.60 2.68
CA GLU A 72 11.57 4.91 2.78
C GLU A 72 11.10 5.93 1.73
N HIS A 73 10.84 5.44 0.53
CA HIS A 73 10.36 6.25 -0.57
C HIS A 73 9.02 6.92 -0.27
N ILE A 74 8.10 6.23 0.43
CA ILE A 74 6.84 6.83 0.88
C ILE A 74 7.13 7.90 1.92
N ARG A 75 7.99 7.61 2.91
CA ARG A 75 8.36 8.57 3.95
C ARG A 75 8.86 9.90 3.34
N LYS A 76 9.81 9.82 2.40
CA LYS A 76 10.35 10.98 1.67
C LYS A 76 9.26 11.72 0.88
N ARG A 77 8.40 11.00 0.16
CA ARG A 77 7.31 11.62 -0.61
C ARG A 77 6.30 12.30 0.28
N THR A 78 5.92 11.71 1.41
CA THR A 78 5.01 12.34 2.37
C THR A 78 5.58 13.67 2.86
N GLN A 79 6.86 13.71 3.25
CA GLN A 79 7.52 14.96 3.66
C GLN A 79 7.55 16.04 2.57
N GLN A 80 7.70 15.64 1.31
CA GLN A 80 7.88 16.56 0.19
C GLN A 80 6.57 17.01 -0.47
N ARG A 81 5.51 16.20 -0.38
CA ARG A 81 4.33 16.29 -1.24
C ARG A 81 3.03 16.52 -0.48
N THR A 82 2.99 16.25 0.82
CA THR A 82 1.77 16.39 1.61
C THR A 82 2.01 17.21 2.88
N TRP A 83 0.90 17.59 3.51
CA TRP A 83 0.91 18.31 4.79
C TRP A 83 0.82 17.38 6.00
N ILE A 84 0.79 16.05 5.78
CA ILE A 84 0.68 15.06 6.86
C ILE A 84 2.06 14.62 7.32
N GLN A 85 2.19 14.25 8.59
CA GLN A 85 3.44 13.69 9.10
C GLN A 85 3.69 12.30 8.49
N PRO A 86 4.95 11.88 8.29
CA PRO A 86 5.23 10.63 7.59
C PRO A 86 4.64 9.38 8.26
N GLY A 87 4.58 9.32 9.59
CA GLY A 87 3.91 8.22 10.30
C GLY A 87 2.40 8.14 10.05
N MET A 88 1.75 9.28 9.80
CA MET A 88 0.30 9.36 9.59
C MET A 88 -0.14 8.67 8.29
N VAL A 89 0.74 8.49 7.30
CA VAL A 89 0.37 7.85 6.03
C VAL A 89 -0.06 6.40 6.24
N VAL A 90 0.60 5.70 7.16
CA VAL A 90 0.29 4.32 7.51
C VAL A 90 -0.97 4.28 8.37
N GLU A 91 -1.15 5.23 9.28
CA GLU A 91 -2.37 5.34 10.10
C GLU A 91 -3.62 5.61 9.24
N VAL A 92 -3.50 6.45 8.21
CA VAL A 92 -4.58 6.69 7.25
C VAL A 92 -4.94 5.40 6.52
N ALA A 93 -3.94 4.66 6.01
CA ALA A 93 -4.17 3.38 5.35
C ALA A 93 -4.80 2.33 6.30
N VAL A 94 -4.34 2.26 7.55
CA VAL A 94 -4.96 1.43 8.59
C VAL A 94 -6.41 1.82 8.84
N GLY A 95 -6.71 3.13 8.88
CA GLY A 95 -8.08 3.62 9.02
C GLY A 95 -9.00 3.14 7.89
N TRP A 96 -8.50 3.11 6.65
CA TRP A 96 -9.26 2.57 5.51
C TRP A 96 -9.42 1.07 5.58
N LEU A 97 -8.37 0.33 5.95
CA LEU A 97 -8.42 -1.13 6.07
C LEU A 97 -9.34 -1.61 7.20
N ASN A 98 -9.38 -0.87 8.31
CA ASN A 98 -10.31 -1.15 9.41
C ASN A 98 -11.75 -0.72 9.08
N SER A 99 -11.96 -0.02 7.97
CA SER A 99 -13.28 0.39 7.47
C SER A 99 -13.79 -0.57 6.39
N LEU A 100 -14.89 -0.22 5.72
CA LEU A 100 -15.49 -1.03 4.66
C LEU A 100 -14.56 -1.30 3.46
N LEU A 101 -13.50 -0.50 3.27
CA LEU A 101 -12.55 -0.73 2.18
C LEU A 101 -11.59 -1.90 2.45
N GLY A 102 -11.47 -2.37 3.69
CA GLY A 102 -10.60 -3.47 4.06
C GLY A 102 -10.75 -4.68 3.14
N PRO A 103 -11.91 -5.36 3.14
CA PRO A 103 -12.15 -6.54 2.32
C PRO A 103 -11.84 -6.32 0.84
N GLU A 104 -12.32 -5.21 0.26
CA GLU A 104 -12.08 -4.86 -1.14
C GLU A 104 -10.59 -4.75 -1.49
N ILE A 105 -9.75 -4.25 -0.57
CA ILE A 105 -8.32 -4.13 -0.80
C ILE A 105 -7.64 -5.51 -0.71
N VAL A 106 -7.94 -6.29 0.33
CA VAL A 106 -7.18 -7.52 0.64
C VAL A 106 -7.72 -8.79 -0.03
N GLU A 107 -8.91 -8.76 -0.61
CA GLU A 107 -9.41 -9.84 -1.49
C GLU A 107 -8.71 -9.85 -2.85
N HIS A 108 -8.15 -8.73 -3.28
CA HIS A 108 -7.46 -8.57 -4.57
C HIS A 108 -5.94 -8.64 -4.37
N GLN A 109 -5.50 -9.82 -3.96
CA GLN A 109 -4.11 -10.09 -3.64
C GLN A 109 -3.24 -10.12 -4.90
N ALA A 110 -1.99 -9.72 -4.74
CA ALA A 110 -1.00 -9.71 -5.80
C ALA A 110 0.20 -10.58 -5.43
N GLU A 111 0.87 -11.09 -6.45
CA GLU A 111 2.11 -11.84 -6.31
C GLU A 111 3.16 -11.40 -7.32
N TRP A 112 4.41 -11.77 -7.05
CA TRP A 112 5.51 -11.44 -7.95
C TRP A 112 5.62 -12.51 -9.04
N ASP A 113 5.52 -12.10 -10.29
CA ASP A 113 5.92 -12.94 -11.43
C ASP A 113 7.41 -12.74 -11.72
N SER A 114 8.17 -13.82 -11.58
CA SER A 114 9.60 -13.85 -11.88
C SER A 114 9.93 -13.72 -13.38
N THR A 115 8.98 -14.06 -14.25
CA THR A 115 9.15 -14.03 -15.71
C THR A 115 9.08 -12.60 -16.22
N ASP A 116 7.95 -11.92 -15.96
CA ASP A 116 7.72 -10.55 -16.41
C ASP A 116 8.29 -9.49 -15.45
N LYS A 117 8.81 -9.93 -14.29
CA LYS A 117 9.40 -9.08 -13.24
C LYS A 117 8.45 -7.97 -12.81
N CYS A 118 7.20 -8.33 -12.53
CA CYS A 118 6.17 -7.41 -12.12
C CYS A 118 5.19 -8.05 -11.12
N MET A 119 4.38 -7.20 -10.47
CA MET A 119 3.26 -7.66 -9.64
C MET A 119 2.08 -8.03 -10.55
N VAL A 120 1.54 -9.23 -10.35
CA VAL A 120 0.38 -9.77 -11.06
C VAL A 120 -0.72 -10.15 -10.07
N PRO A 121 -2.00 -10.10 -10.45
CA PRO A 121 -3.09 -10.52 -9.57
C PRO A 121 -3.01 -12.04 -9.31
N LYS A 122 -3.18 -12.46 -8.05
CA LYS A 122 -3.39 -13.88 -7.70
C LYS A 122 -4.77 -14.36 -8.18
N SER A 123 -5.75 -13.47 -8.13
CA SER A 123 -7.13 -13.70 -8.57
C SER A 123 -7.76 -12.39 -9.04
N GLY A 124 -8.75 -12.48 -9.93
CA GLY A 124 -9.44 -11.31 -10.49
C GLY A 124 -8.59 -10.52 -11.49
N ASP A 125 -8.94 -9.24 -11.65
CA ASP A 125 -8.46 -8.41 -12.77
C ASP A 125 -7.47 -7.29 -12.36
N TRP A 126 -7.17 -7.13 -11.06
CA TRP A 126 -6.28 -6.06 -10.60
C TRP A 126 -5.39 -6.50 -9.44
N CYS A 127 -4.19 -5.93 -9.40
CA CYS A 127 -3.15 -6.23 -8.41
C CYS A 127 -2.86 -5.05 -7.46
N ALA A 128 -3.43 -3.88 -7.73
CA ALA A 128 -3.26 -2.69 -6.91
C ALA A 128 -4.57 -1.93 -6.71
N THR A 129 -4.67 -1.25 -5.58
CA THR A 129 -5.79 -0.39 -5.23
C THR A 129 -5.29 1.03 -5.00
N ALA A 130 -5.76 1.98 -5.81
CA ALA A 130 -5.54 3.40 -5.62
C ALA A 130 -6.70 4.00 -4.83
N ILE A 131 -6.39 4.73 -3.76
CA ILE A 131 -7.37 5.44 -2.94
C ILE A 131 -7.07 6.93 -3.03
N VAL A 132 -8.00 7.67 -3.61
CA VAL A 132 -7.95 9.12 -3.77
C VAL A 132 -8.60 9.75 -2.55
N ASP A 133 -7.80 10.29 -1.64
CA ASP A 133 -8.29 10.98 -0.45
C ASP A 133 -8.54 12.45 -0.76
N GLU A 134 -9.81 12.81 -0.97
CA GLU A 134 -10.19 14.19 -1.23
C GLU A 134 -10.02 15.08 -0.01
N LYS A 135 -10.16 14.55 1.20
CA LYS A 135 -10.04 15.31 2.45
C LYS A 135 -8.60 15.76 2.67
N HIS A 136 -7.63 14.85 2.54
CA HIS A 136 -6.23 15.13 2.81
C HIS A 136 -5.43 15.54 1.56
N GLY A 137 -6.00 15.34 0.38
CA GLY A 137 -5.44 15.88 -0.84
C GLY A 137 -4.30 15.07 -1.44
N PHE A 138 -4.35 13.75 -1.32
CA PHE A 138 -3.39 12.84 -1.92
C PHE A 138 -4.06 11.54 -2.37
N THR A 139 -3.37 10.79 -3.22
CA THR A 139 -3.70 9.43 -3.61
C THR A 139 -2.62 8.49 -3.08
N LEU A 140 -3.05 7.40 -2.43
CA LEU A 140 -2.18 6.26 -2.13
C LEU A 140 -2.48 5.12 -3.09
N VAL A 141 -1.44 4.39 -3.46
CA VAL A 141 -1.58 3.11 -4.17
C VAL A 141 -1.10 2.01 -3.25
N LEU A 142 -1.95 1.01 -3.08
CA LEU A 142 -1.78 -0.12 -2.18
C LEU A 142 -1.69 -1.42 -2.98
N GLU A 143 -0.79 -2.32 -2.57
CA GLU A 143 -0.73 -3.71 -3.02
C GLU A 143 -0.98 -4.61 -1.82
N ALA A 144 -1.85 -5.60 -1.95
CA ALA A 144 -2.13 -6.55 -0.88
C ALA A 144 -1.47 -7.91 -1.16
N GLY A 145 -0.82 -8.47 -0.14
CA GLY A 145 -0.47 -9.89 -0.09
C GLY A 145 -1.48 -10.66 0.77
N GLU A 146 -1.14 -11.89 1.13
CA GLU A 146 -1.97 -12.72 2.02
C GLU A 146 -2.02 -12.20 3.46
N THR A 147 -0.97 -11.51 3.90
CA THR A 147 -0.80 -11.08 5.29
C THR A 147 -0.28 -9.65 5.45
N TYR A 148 -0.09 -8.93 4.34
CA TYR A 148 0.38 -7.56 4.35
C TYR A 148 -0.36 -6.68 3.35
N VAL A 149 -0.28 -5.36 3.58
CA VAL A 149 -0.66 -4.32 2.64
C VAL A 149 0.52 -3.36 2.51
N HIS A 150 1.03 -3.20 1.31
CA HIS A 150 2.16 -2.34 1.00
C HIS A 150 1.68 -1.02 0.38
N ILE A 151 2.11 0.10 0.95
CA ILE A 151 1.92 1.43 0.35
C ILE A 151 3.01 1.64 -0.70
N VAL A 152 2.65 1.47 -1.97
CA VAL A 152 3.57 1.48 -3.12
C VAL A 152 4.00 2.90 -3.48
N THR A 153 3.04 3.82 -3.52
CA THR A 153 3.31 5.21 -3.88
C THR A 153 2.30 6.16 -3.25
N LEU A 154 2.78 7.39 -3.02
CA LEU A 154 1.97 8.55 -2.70
C LEU A 154 2.08 9.57 -3.83
N VAL A 155 0.94 10.13 -4.23
CA VAL A 155 0.84 11.24 -5.20
C VAL A 155 -0.03 12.33 -4.58
N ASP A 156 0.45 13.57 -4.54
CA ASP A 156 -0.38 14.67 -4.05
C ASP A 156 -1.38 15.14 -5.13
N LYS A 157 -2.36 15.94 -4.73
CA LYS A 157 -3.35 16.55 -5.64
C LYS A 157 -2.78 17.48 -6.71
N THR A 158 -1.53 17.93 -6.58
CA THR A 158 -0.91 18.85 -7.55
C THR A 158 -0.31 18.12 -8.74
N HIS A 159 -0.03 16.82 -8.58
CA HIS A 159 0.44 15.95 -9.65
C HIS A 159 -0.74 15.16 -10.24
N SER A 160 -0.75 14.99 -11.57
CA SER A 160 -1.75 14.14 -12.22
C SER A 160 -1.47 12.67 -11.88
N PHE A 161 -2.33 12.05 -11.09
CA PHE A 161 -2.34 10.60 -10.93
C PHE A 161 -2.94 9.94 -12.18
N GLN A 162 -2.23 8.97 -12.74
CA GLN A 162 -2.75 8.09 -13.78
C GLN A 162 -2.64 6.66 -13.26
N ALA A 163 -3.79 6.01 -13.11
CA ALA A 163 -3.84 4.62 -12.71
C ALA A 163 -3.21 3.75 -13.80
N LYS A 164 -2.31 2.84 -13.41
CA LYS A 164 -1.77 1.85 -14.34
C LYS A 164 -2.83 0.79 -14.64
N PRO A 165 -2.75 0.08 -15.78
CA PRO A 165 -3.53 -1.13 -15.99
C PRO A 165 -3.38 -2.09 -14.79
N GLY A 166 -4.48 -2.74 -14.39
CA GLY A 166 -4.50 -3.58 -13.19
C GLY A 166 -4.51 -2.81 -11.86
N THR A 167 -4.86 -1.51 -11.87
CA THR A 167 -5.12 -0.72 -10.66
C THR A 167 -6.60 -0.35 -10.56
N ARG A 168 -7.26 -0.75 -9.45
CA ARG A 168 -8.62 -0.32 -9.13
C ARG A 168 -8.59 1.02 -8.39
N VAL A 169 -9.48 1.95 -8.74
CA VAL A 169 -9.51 3.28 -8.11
C VAL A 169 -10.75 3.43 -7.23
N PHE A 170 -10.55 3.88 -6.00
CA PHE A 170 -11.59 4.32 -5.08
C PHE A 170 -11.39 5.80 -4.77
N VAL A 171 -12.49 6.53 -4.72
CA VAL A 171 -12.50 7.92 -4.27
C VAL A 171 -13.10 7.98 -2.88
N MET A 172 -12.36 8.63 -1.97
CA MET A 172 -12.79 8.90 -0.61
C MET A 172 -13.07 10.39 -0.45
N ASP A 173 -14.35 10.70 -0.28
CA ASP A 173 -14.82 12.05 -0.01
C ASP A 173 -15.48 12.15 1.37
N ARG A 174 -16.20 13.25 1.62
CA ARG A 174 -16.89 13.48 2.90
C ARG A 174 -18.08 12.55 3.16
N TYR A 175 -18.56 11.82 2.15
CA TYR A 175 -19.74 10.97 2.22
C TYR A 175 -19.39 9.48 2.31
N GLY A 176 -18.16 9.11 1.95
CA GLY A 176 -17.67 7.74 2.08
C GLY A 176 -16.71 7.37 0.98
N ALA A 177 -16.52 6.07 0.80
CA ALA A 177 -15.70 5.52 -0.27
C ALA A 177 -16.59 4.93 -1.37
N PHE A 178 -16.26 5.21 -2.64
CA PHE A 178 -16.92 4.59 -3.78
C PHE A 178 -15.91 4.23 -4.86
N ALA A 179 -16.15 3.10 -5.55
CA ALA A 179 -15.32 2.67 -6.66
C ALA A 179 -15.54 3.60 -7.87
N GLU A 180 -14.45 4.07 -8.47
CA GLU A 180 -14.52 4.81 -9.73
C GLU A 180 -14.66 3.81 -10.89
N ASP A 181 -15.55 4.13 -11.83
CA ASP A 181 -15.72 3.33 -13.04
C ASP A 181 -14.47 3.48 -13.92
N PRO A 182 -13.75 2.39 -14.25
CA PRO A 182 -12.54 2.45 -15.07
C PRO A 182 -12.77 3.09 -16.45
N SER A 183 -14.00 2.97 -17.00
CA SER A 183 -14.39 3.57 -18.28
C SER A 183 -14.60 5.09 -18.20
N ARG A 184 -14.69 5.63 -16.97
CA ARG A 184 -14.86 7.06 -16.69
C ARG A 184 -13.59 7.73 -16.19
N SER A 185 -12.45 7.04 -16.19
CA SER A 185 -11.13 7.55 -15.79
C SER A 185 -10.78 8.84 -16.54
N ARG A 186 -11.28 9.96 -16.02
CA ARG A 186 -10.91 11.29 -16.49
C ARG A 186 -9.52 11.54 -15.91
N PRO A 187 -8.55 12.02 -16.70
CA PRO A 187 -7.35 12.57 -16.10
C PRO A 187 -7.80 13.62 -15.09
N PHE A 188 -7.35 13.50 -13.84
CA PHE A 188 -7.66 14.45 -12.78
C PHE A 188 -7.55 15.86 -13.34
N ARG A 189 -8.70 16.54 -13.44
CA ARG A 189 -8.80 17.81 -14.15
C ARG A 189 -7.93 18.81 -13.40
N ARG A 190 -6.91 19.33 -14.10
CA ARG A 190 -6.09 20.48 -13.70
C ARG A 190 -7.03 21.55 -13.12
N ILE A 191 -7.03 21.74 -11.80
CA ILE A 191 -7.61 22.95 -11.23
C ILE A 191 -6.68 24.06 -11.71
N LYS A 192 -7.07 24.72 -12.82
CA LYS A 192 -6.46 26.00 -13.16
C LYS A 192 -6.74 26.90 -11.96
N LYS A 193 -5.69 27.30 -11.24
CA LYS A 193 -5.75 28.56 -10.51
C LYS A 193 -6.08 29.61 -11.57
N GLU A 194 -7.27 30.18 -11.48
CA GLU A 194 -7.54 31.44 -12.18
C GLU A 194 -6.58 32.52 -11.62
N PRO A 195 -6.16 33.46 -12.49
CA PRO A 195 -5.04 34.36 -12.25
C PRO A 195 -5.21 35.29 -11.05
#